data_AF-A0A2D6X3B3-F1
#
_entry.id   AF-A0A2D6X3B3-F1
#
_cell.length_a   1.000
_cell.length_b   1.000
_cell.length_c   1.000
_cell.angle_alpha   90.00
_cell.angle_beta   90.00
_cell.angle_gamma   90.00
#
_symmetry.space_group_name_H-M   'P 1'
#
loop_
_entity.id
_entity.type
_entity.pdbx_description
1 polymer ?
#
loop_
_entity_poly.entity_id
_entity_poly.type
_entity_poly.pdbx_seq_one_letter_code
_entity_poly.pdbx_strand_id
1 'polypeptide(L)'
;MRWLVLASAQAAAERAAAVDAAAGYPHPATATTRALAAAAVHPDDARGALRVGGSVWSWVARADVEVASLLTGAERDSLRTDQEMSDAGWFPAPTEGPS
;
A
#
# COMPACT_ATOMS: atom_id res chain seq x y z
N MET A 1 9.41 5.22 -3.40
CA MET A 1 8.31 4.87 -2.47
C MET A 1 8.55 3.47 -1.93
N ARG A 2 7.71 2.95 -1.03
CA ARG A 2 7.87 1.58 -0.51
C ARG A 2 6.61 0.75 -0.72
N TRP A 3 6.78 -0.57 -0.79
CA TRP A 3 5.72 -1.52 -1.06
C TRP A 3 5.69 -2.60 0.02
N LEU A 4 4.50 -2.89 0.51
CA LEU A 4 4.26 -4.05 1.37
C LEU A 4 3.66 -5.17 0.53
N VAL A 5 4.37 -6.29 0.40
CA VAL A 5 3.91 -7.48 -0.33
C VAL A 5 3.27 -8.46 0.64
N LEU A 6 2.09 -8.95 0.27
CA LEU A 6 1.28 -9.88 1.05
C LEU A 6 0.95 -11.11 0.22
N ALA A 7 0.65 -12.21 0.91
CA ALA A 7 0.48 -13.53 0.31
C ALA A 7 -0.63 -13.60 -0.76
N SER A 8 -1.60 -12.68 -0.73
CA SER A 8 -2.67 -12.60 -1.73
C SER A 8 -3.19 -11.17 -1.89
N ALA A 9 -3.86 -10.90 -3.01
CA ALA A 9 -4.61 -9.67 -3.24
C ALA A 9 -5.64 -9.40 -2.14
N GLN A 10 -6.29 -10.45 -1.63
CA GLN A 10 -7.26 -10.34 -0.54
C GLN A 10 -6.60 -9.92 0.77
N ALA A 11 -5.47 -10.52 1.14
CA ALA A 11 -4.71 -10.12 2.33
C ALA A 11 -4.26 -8.65 2.24
N ALA A 12 -3.88 -8.20 1.05
CA ALA A 12 -3.58 -6.79 0.79
C ALA A 12 -4.80 -5.89 0.99
N ALA A 13 -5.96 -6.26 0.45
CA ALA A 13 -7.20 -5.48 0.61
C ALA A 13 -7.64 -5.40 2.09
N GLU A 14 -7.62 -6.51 2.80
CA GLU A 14 -7.94 -6.58 4.24
C GLU A 14 -6.98 -5.72 5.06
N ARG A 15 -5.69 -5.77 4.76
CA ARG A 15 -4.70 -4.96 5.47
C ARG A 15 -4.84 -3.47 5.17
N ALA A 16 -5.12 -3.10 3.93
CA ALA A 16 -5.42 -1.72 3.56
C ALA A 16 -6.60 -1.18 4.37
N ALA A 17 -7.69 -1.95 4.45
CA ALA A 17 -8.87 -1.57 5.24
C ALA A 17 -8.56 -1.42 6.75
N ALA A 18 -7.71 -2.30 7.30
CA ALA A 18 -7.29 -2.21 8.70
C ALA A 18 -6.47 -0.94 8.99
N VAL A 19 -5.56 -0.57 8.08
CA VAL A 19 -4.74 0.65 8.21
C VAL A 19 -5.60 1.91 8.03
N ASP A 20 -6.50 1.90 7.06
CA ASP A 20 -7.48 2.98 6.85
C ASP A 20 -8.34 3.19 8.10
N ALA A 21 -8.87 2.11 8.69
CA ALA A 21 -9.65 2.18 9.92
C ALA A 21 -8.82 2.73 11.10
N ALA A 22 -7.54 2.33 11.23
CA ALA A 22 -6.64 2.84 12.25
C ALA A 22 -6.35 4.35 12.09
N ALA A 23 -6.30 4.84 10.84
CA ALA A 23 -6.17 6.26 10.56
C ALA A 23 -7.49 7.04 10.79
N GLY A 24 -8.64 6.36 10.89
CA GLY A 24 -9.97 6.96 11.02
C GLY A 24 -10.67 7.21 9.68
N TYR A 25 -10.34 6.42 8.65
CA TYR A 25 -11.02 6.42 7.36
C TYR A 25 -12.13 5.35 7.31
N PRO A 26 -13.28 5.63 6.65
CA PRO A 26 -13.72 6.94 6.19
C PRO A 26 -14.25 7.80 7.36
N HIS A 27 -14.05 9.12 7.31
CA HIS A 27 -14.66 10.03 8.27
C HIS A 27 -15.94 10.65 7.68
N PRO A 28 -17.11 10.52 8.33
CA PRO A 28 -18.41 10.80 7.72
C PRO A 28 -18.68 12.27 7.36
N ALA A 29 -17.93 13.21 7.96
CA ALA A 29 -18.18 14.64 7.80
C ALA A 29 -17.22 15.35 6.83
N THR A 30 -16.26 14.64 6.23
CA THR A 30 -15.16 15.26 5.45
C THR A 30 -14.68 14.34 4.35
N ALA A 31 -14.21 14.90 3.23
CA ALA A 31 -13.46 14.13 2.25
C ALA A 31 -12.12 13.67 2.85
N THR A 32 -11.97 12.37 3.06
CA THR A 32 -10.74 11.77 3.58
C THR A 32 -10.02 10.98 2.52
N THR A 33 -8.69 10.96 2.60
CA THR A 33 -7.84 10.14 1.74
C THR A 33 -7.54 8.81 2.43
N ARG A 34 -7.44 7.73 1.66
CA ARG A 34 -6.97 6.44 2.19
C ARG A 34 -5.48 6.52 2.55
N ALA A 35 -5.08 5.79 3.58
CA ALA A 35 -3.69 5.71 4.03
C ALA A 35 -2.84 4.90 3.04
N LEU A 36 -3.41 3.84 2.46
CA LEU A 36 -2.73 2.98 1.48
C LEU A 36 -3.38 3.10 0.10
N ALA A 37 -2.55 3.32 -0.92
CA ALA A 37 -2.99 3.40 -2.31
C ALA A 37 -3.03 2.01 -2.96
N ALA A 38 -3.81 1.93 -4.06
CA ALA A 38 -4.29 0.73 -4.75
C ALA A 38 -3.34 -0.49 -4.71
N ALA A 39 -3.92 -1.62 -4.31
CA ALA A 39 -3.25 -2.91 -4.31
C ALA A 39 -2.87 -3.30 -5.74
N ALA A 40 -1.58 -3.45 -6.02
CA ALA A 40 -1.13 -4.16 -7.21
C ALA A 40 -1.34 -5.66 -6.98
N VAL A 41 -1.66 -6.40 -8.04
CA VAL A 41 -1.74 -7.87 -8.01
C VAL A 41 -0.65 -8.39 -8.90
N HIS A 42 0.18 -9.30 -8.39
CA HIS A 42 1.25 -9.90 -9.18
C HIS A 42 0.64 -10.75 -10.32
N PRO A 43 1.09 -10.61 -11.57
CA PRO A 43 0.48 -11.26 -12.72
C PRO A 43 0.54 -12.80 -12.67
N ASP A 44 1.60 -13.36 -12.06
CA ASP A 44 1.87 -14.81 -12.14
C ASP A 44 1.44 -15.62 -10.91
N ASP A 45 1.27 -14.98 -9.74
CA ASP A 45 1.12 -15.71 -8.47
C ASP A 45 0.07 -15.12 -7.52
N ALA A 46 -0.72 -14.15 -7.99
CA ALA A 46 -1.84 -13.54 -7.27
C ALA A 46 -1.51 -12.91 -5.90
N ARG A 47 -0.22 -12.71 -5.58
CA ARG A 47 0.19 -11.90 -4.42
C ARG A 47 -0.34 -10.48 -4.55
N GLY A 48 -0.59 -9.84 -3.42
CA GLY A 48 -1.03 -8.45 -3.37
C GLY A 48 0.08 -7.53 -2.87
N ALA A 49 0.21 -6.33 -3.41
CA ALA A 49 1.16 -5.33 -2.92
C ALA A 49 0.49 -3.99 -2.65
N LEU A 50 0.73 -3.44 -1.46
CA LEU A 50 0.21 -2.14 -1.03
C LEU A 50 1.29 -1.09 -1.16
N ARG A 51 0.94 0.03 -1.79
CA ARG A 51 1.85 1.18 -1.87
C ARG A 51 1.82 1.95 -0.57
N VAL A 52 2.96 1.98 0.11
CA VAL A 52 3.17 2.73 1.35
C VAL A 52 3.71 4.12 0.96
N GLY A 53 2.83 5.12 1.10
CA GLY A 53 3.14 6.53 0.87
C GLY A 53 3.91 7.16 2.03
N GLY A 54 3.99 8.49 2.02
CA GLY A 54 4.54 9.27 3.15
C GLY A 54 3.53 9.36 4.29
N SER A 55 3.00 10.56 4.53
CA SER A 55 2.01 10.82 5.58
C SER A 55 0.57 10.87 5.07
N VAL A 56 -0.38 10.59 5.98
CA VAL A 56 -1.82 10.78 5.81
C VAL A 56 -2.39 11.52 7.02
N TRP A 57 -3.39 12.38 6.81
CA TRP A 57 -4.12 12.99 7.92
C TRP A 57 -4.94 11.93 8.67
N SER A 58 -4.63 11.70 9.95
CA SER A 58 -5.39 10.79 10.81
C SER A 58 -6.41 11.54 11.67
N TRP A 59 -7.67 11.13 11.59
CA TRP A 59 -8.73 11.66 12.46
C TRP A 59 -8.65 11.13 13.88
N VAL A 60 -8.08 9.94 14.05
CA VAL A 60 -7.83 9.34 15.38
C VAL A 60 -6.73 10.10 16.11
N ALA A 61 -5.61 10.39 15.43
CA ALA A 61 -4.49 11.11 16.02
C ALA A 61 -4.64 12.64 15.99
N ARG A 62 -5.56 13.17 15.18
CA ARG A 62 -5.74 14.62 14.92
C ARG A 62 -4.45 15.31 14.43
N ALA A 63 -3.68 14.59 13.63
CA ALA A 63 -2.41 15.03 13.08
C ALA A 63 -2.09 14.26 11.78
N ASP A 64 -1.12 14.76 11.02
CA ASP A 64 -0.47 13.98 9.98
C ASP A 64 0.36 12.85 10.61
N VAL A 65 0.10 11.61 10.15
CA VAL A 65 0.82 10.41 10.59
C VAL A 65 1.50 9.77 9.40
N GLU A 66 2.76 9.39 9.58
CA GLU A 66 3.47 8.57 8.61
C GLU A 66 2.75 7.22 8.45
N VAL A 67 2.37 6.87 7.22
CA VAL A 67 1.63 5.64 6.92
C VAL A 67 2.43 4.42 7.38
N ALA A 68 3.76 4.46 7.28
CA ALA A 68 4.63 3.41 7.79
C ALA A 68 4.44 3.16 9.30
N SER A 69 4.12 4.18 10.10
CA SER A 69 3.92 4.03 11.55
C SER A 69 2.62 3.28 11.90
N LEU A 70 1.68 3.17 10.96
CA LEU A 70 0.45 2.39 11.11
C LEU A 70 0.66 0.89 10.79
N LEU A 71 1.86 0.52 10.30
CA LEU A 71 2.26 -0.85 10.03
C LEU A 71 2.90 -1.49 11.27
N THR A 72 2.85 -2.82 11.34
CA THR A 72 3.59 -3.58 12.35
C THR A 72 5.10 -3.48 12.13
N GLY A 73 5.91 -3.85 13.12
CA GLY A 73 7.38 -3.91 12.98
C GLY A 73 7.80 -4.80 11.81
N ALA A 74 7.29 -6.03 11.77
CA ALA A 74 7.59 -7.00 10.73
C ALA A 74 7.22 -6.51 9.31
N GLU A 75 6.11 -5.79 9.17
CA GLU A 75 5.69 -5.20 7.89
C GLU A 75 6.60 -4.05 7.45
N ARG A 76 7.07 -3.23 8.40
CA ARG A 76 8.02 -2.15 8.10
C ARG A 76 9.37 -2.70 7.65
N ASP A 77 9.81 -3.78 8.28
CA ASP A 77 11.08 -4.44 7.97
C ASP A 77 11.03 -5.20 6.63
N SER A 78 9.83 -5.58 6.17
CA SER A 78 9.62 -6.29 4.89
C SER A 78 9.33 -5.37 3.69
N LEU A 79 9.35 -4.05 3.89
CA LEU A 79 9.07 -3.08 2.84
C LEU A 79 10.08 -3.18 1.70
N ARG A 80 9.55 -3.26 0.48
CA ARG A 80 10.30 -3.34 -0.77
C ARG A 80 10.39 -1.99 -1.46
N THR A 81 11.49 -1.74 -2.16
CA THR A 81 11.68 -0.58 -3.02
C THR A 81 10.97 -0.76 -4.36
N ASP A 82 10.78 0.34 -5.10
CA ASP A 82 10.23 0.28 -6.47
C ASP A 82 11.08 -0.61 -7.39
N GLN A 83 12.41 -0.61 -7.23
CA GLN A 83 13.33 -1.44 -8.00
C GLN A 83 13.14 -2.93 -7.70
N GLU A 84 13.09 -3.32 -6.43
CA GLU A 84 12.86 -4.73 -6.06
C GLU A 84 11.52 -5.27 -6.56
N MET A 85 10.50 -4.41 -6.60
CA MET A 85 9.19 -4.76 -7.15
C MET A 85 9.27 -4.99 -8.67
N SER A 86 9.96 -4.11 -9.40
CA SER A 86 10.22 -4.27 -10.83
C SER A 86 11.03 -5.54 -11.13
N ASP A 87 12.12 -5.78 -10.39
CA ASP A 87 12.97 -6.97 -10.54
C ASP A 87 12.20 -8.26 -10.26
N ALA A 88 11.21 -8.19 -9.36
CA ALA A 88 10.32 -9.30 -9.04
C ALA A 88 9.13 -9.44 -10.00
N GLY A 89 9.02 -8.63 -11.06
CA GLY A 89 8.00 -8.77 -12.11
C GLY A 89 6.66 -8.09 -11.82
N TRP A 90 6.56 -7.25 -10.78
CA TRP A 90 5.29 -6.58 -10.43
C TRP A 90 4.87 -5.51 -11.44
N PHE A 91 5.83 -4.89 -12.12
CA PHE A 91 5.60 -3.84 -13.10
C PHE A 91 6.20 -4.29 -14.43
N PRO A 92 5.41 -4.94 -15.31
CA PRO A 92 5.91 -5.31 -16.62
C PRO A 92 6.40 -4.05 -17.34
N ALA A 93 7.56 -4.14 -17.99
CA ALA A 93 8.04 -3.06 -18.85
C ALA A 93 6.93 -2.71 -19.84
N PRO A 94 6.73 -1.41 -20.18
CA PRO A 94 5.81 -1.05 -21.23
C PRO A 94 6.22 -1.86 -22.47
N THR A 95 5.30 -2.67 -22.98
CA THR A 95 5.49 -3.35 -24.26
C THR A 95 5.76 -2.27 -25.29
N GLU A 96 7.01 -2.16 -25.75
CA GLU A 96 7.36 -1.33 -26.89
C GLU A 96 6.50 -1.83 -28.05
N GLY A 97 5.44 -1.09 -28.37
CA GLY A 97 4.64 -1.35 -29.57
C GLY A 97 5.54 -1.19 -30.79
N PRO A 98 5.33 -1.97 -31.87
CA PRO A 98 6.14 -1.85 -33.07
C PRO A 98 6.05 -0.39 -33.59
N SER A 99 7.21 0.25 -33.75
CA SER A 99 7.36 1.56 -34.37
C SER A 99 7.02 1.54 -35.85
#